data_AF-A0A8I0L405-F1
#
_entry.id   AF-A0A8I0L405-F1
#
_cell.length_a   1.000
_cell.length_b   1.000
_cell.length_c   1.000
_cell.angle_alpha   90.00
_cell.angle_beta   90.00
_cell.angle_gamma   90.00
#
_symmetry.space_group_name_H-M   'P 1'
#
loop_
_entity.id
_entity.type
_entity.pdbx_description
1 polymer ?
#
loop_
_entity_poly.entity_id
_entity_poly.type
_entity_poly.pdbx_seq_one_letter_code
_entity_poly.pdbx_strand_id
1 'polypeptide(L)' 'MQQLSLKHRLNNGDSVYGIFNSIPDPLMIEVIAASGYDFVVIDTEHVAINDETLAHLIRAAE' A
#
# COMPACT_ATOMS: atom_id res chain seq x y z
N MET A 1 -12.12 -5.03 -12.91
CA MET A 1 -11.50 -4.28 -11.80
C MET A 1 -11.98 -4.93 -10.53
N GLN A 2 -11.16 -5.77 -9.90
CA GLN A 2 -11.61 -6.55 -8.75
C GLN A 2 -11.77 -5.66 -7.51
N GLN A 3 -12.84 -5.97 -6.80
CA GLN A 3 -13.47 -5.23 -5.73
C GLN A 3 -12.68 -5.35 -4.43
N LEU A 4 -12.33 -4.20 -3.81
CA LEU A 4 -11.85 -3.97 -2.43
C LEU A 4 -11.68 -5.26 -1.58
N SER A 5 -10.61 -6.01 -1.85
CA SER A 5 -10.43 -7.38 -1.32
C SER A 5 -9.96 -7.41 0.13
N LEU A 6 -9.20 -6.39 0.57
CA LEU A 6 -8.61 -6.35 1.91
C LEU A 6 -9.67 -6.31 3.02
N LYS A 7 -10.66 -5.42 2.92
CA LYS A 7 -11.74 -5.30 3.93
C LYS A 7 -12.55 -6.59 4.04
N HIS A 8 -12.80 -7.25 2.92
CA HIS A 8 -13.52 -8.53 2.91
C HIS A 8 -12.72 -9.64 3.59
N ARG A 9 -11.44 -9.78 3.23
CA ARG A 9 -10.52 -10.77 3.84
C ARG A 9 -10.38 -10.57 5.34
N LEU A 10 -10.21 -9.32 5.78
CA LEU A 10 -10.18 -8.97 7.21
C LEU A 10 -11.49 -9.37 7.92
N ASN A 11 -12.65 -9.08 7.33
CA ASN A 11 -13.95 -9.45 7.91
C ASN A 11 -14.19 -10.96 7.95
N ASN A 12 -13.62 -11.72 7.01
CA ASN A 12 -13.72 -13.17 6.98
C ASN A 12 -12.77 -13.85 7.98
N GLY A 13 -11.87 -13.10 8.63
CA GLY A 13 -10.84 -13.65 9.49
C GLY A 13 -9.66 -14.27 8.74
N ASP A 14 -9.51 -13.95 7.45
CA ASP A 14 -8.34 -14.39 6.68
C ASP A 14 -7.08 -13.74 7.24
N SER A 15 -5.98 -14.50 7.26
CA SER A 15 -4.67 -13.91 7.53
C SER A 15 -4.26 -13.03 6.35
N VAL A 16 -3.88 -11.79 6.67
CA VAL A 16 -3.33 -10.82 5.70
C VAL A 16 -1.98 -10.32 6.17
N TYR A 17 -1.06 -10.14 5.23
CA TYR A 17 0.30 -9.69 5.48
C TYR A 17 0.53 -8.36 4.76
N GLY A 18 0.83 -7.32 5.53
CA GLY A 18 1.16 -6.01 4.98
C GLY A 18 2.52 -5.52 5.44
N ILE A 19 2.97 -4.44 4.79
CA ILE A 19 4.26 -3.81 5.07
C ILE A 19 4.09 -2.30 5.26
N PHE A 20 4.87 -1.73 6.18
CA PHE A 20 5.04 -0.29 6.30
C PHE A 20 6.07 0.19 5.30
N ASN A 21 5.67 1.09 4.39
CA ASN A 21 6.59 1.68 3.44
C ASN A 21 7.23 2.95 4.03
N SER A 22 8.52 2.87 4.34
CA SER A 22 9.31 4.02 4.82
C SER A 22 10.04 4.76 3.71
N ILE A 23 9.92 4.33 2.45
CA ILE A 23 10.58 4.94 1.29
C ILE A 23 9.49 5.51 0.37
N PRO A 24 9.26 6.83 0.35
CA PRO A 24 8.14 7.45 -0.36
C PRO A 24 8.46 7.59 -1.86
N ASP A 25 8.71 6.45 -2.52
CA ASP A 25 8.99 6.34 -3.95
C ASP A 25 7.97 5.39 -4.60
N PRO A 26 7.32 5.78 -5.72
CA PRO A 26 6.37 4.93 -6.44
C PRO A 26 6.93 3.56 -6.84
N LEU A 27 8.22 3.48 -7.18
CA LEU A 27 8.88 2.21 -7.50
C LEU A 27 8.83 1.24 -6.32
N MET A 28 8.91 1.74 -5.08
CA MET A 28 8.83 0.89 -3.90
C MET A 28 7.44 0.29 -3.72
N ILE A 29 6.39 1.02 -4.09
CA ILE A 29 5.01 0.50 -4.08
C ILE A 29 4.88 -0.65 -5.08
N GLU A 30 5.41 -0.49 -6.30
CA GLU A 30 5.39 -1.54 -7.33
C GLU A 30 6.17 -2.78 -6.89
N VAL A 31 7.35 -2.60 -6.28
CA VAL A 31 8.16 -3.71 -5.74
C VAL A 31 7.42 -4.44 -4.61
N ILE A 32 6.77 -3.71 -3.72
CA ILE A 32 5.97 -4.30 -2.64
C ILE A 32 4.80 -5.10 -3.21
N ALA A 33 4.09 -4.55 -4.20
CA ALA A 33 2.99 -5.25 -4.87
C ALA A 33 3.48 -6.54 -5.56
N ALA A 34 4.61 -6.46 -6.27
CA ALA A 34 5.23 -7.63 -6.92
C ALA A 34 5.73 -8.69 -5.91
N SER A 35 5.98 -8.30 -4.66
CA SER A 35 6.43 -9.20 -3.59
C SER A 35 5.29 -10.02 -2.96
N GLY A 36 4.03 -9.78 -3.34
CA GLY A 36 2.88 -10.57 -2.89
C GLY A 36 2.31 -10.16 -1.53
N TYR A 37 2.57 -8.93 -1.06
CA TYR A 37 1.89 -8.39 0.11
C TYR A 37 0.41 -8.10 -0.18
N ASP A 38 -0.42 -8.26 0.84
CA ASP A 38 -1.87 -8.05 0.74
C ASP A 38 -2.24 -6.57 0.82
N PHE A 39 -1.40 -5.76 1.46
CA PHE A 39 -1.53 -4.31 1.54
C PHE A 39 -0.20 -3.63 1.88
N VAL A 40 -0.12 -2.34 1.58
CA VAL A 40 0.97 -1.45 1.98
C VAL A 40 0.42 -0.29 2.80
N VAL A 41 1.13 0.10 3.86
CA VAL A 41 0.84 1.32 4.61
C VAL A 41 1.72 2.43 4.05
N ILE A 42 1.09 3.45 3.48
CA ILE A 42 1.76 4.71 3.13
C ILE A 42 1.81 5.55 4.41
N ASP A 43 3.01 5.67 4.99
CA ASP A 43 3.23 6.41 6.22
C ASP A 43 3.28 7.91 5.95
N THR A 44 2.20 8.62 6.31
CA THR A 44 2.10 10.07 6.17
C THR A 44 2.43 10.82 7.48
N GLU A 45 2.86 10.10 8.52
CA GLU A 45 3.12 10.68 9.85
C GLU A 45 4.63 10.82 10.11
N HIS A 46 5.42 9.79 9.79
CA HIS A 46 6.84 9.76 10.14
C HIS A 46 7.77 9.98 8.94
N VAL A 47 7.24 9.90 7.71
CA VAL A 47 7.99 10.10 6.48
C VAL A 47 7.68 11.47 5.90
N ALA A 48 8.70 12.15 5.38
CA ALA A 48 8.52 13.42 4.67
C ALA A 48 7.83 13.18 3.33
N ILE A 49 6.52 13.37 3.30
CA ILE A 49 5.67 13.22 2.12
C ILE A 49 4.79 14.46 1.95
N ASN A 50 4.64 14.93 0.71
CA ASN A 50 3.69 15.98 0.35
C ASN A 50 2.53 15.38 -0.47
N ASP A 51 1.50 16.19 -0.73
CA ASP A 51 0.30 15.74 -1.44
C ASP A 51 0.61 15.22 -2.87
N GLU A 52 1.59 15.82 -3.54
CA GLU A 52 2.02 15.42 -4.88
C GLU A 52 2.64 14.02 -4.87
N THR A 53 3.61 13.78 -3.99
CA THR A 53 4.24 12.47 -3.79
C THR A 53 3.19 11.44 -3.36
N LEU A 54 2.30 11.78 -2.43
CA LEU A 54 1.21 10.90 -2.01
C LEU A 54 0.34 10.48 -3.20
N ALA A 55 -0.03 11.42 -4.08
CA ALA A 55 -0.80 11.09 -5.27
C ALA A 55 -0.04 10.16 -6.23
N HIS A 56 1.29 10.24 -6.30
CA HIS A 56 2.10 9.29 -7.07
C HIS A 56 2.14 7.89 -6.41
N LEU A 57 2.28 7.81 -5.08
CA LEU A 57 2.25 6.54 -4.35
C LEU A 57 0.90 5.84 -4.46
N ILE A 58 -0.21 6.59 -4.36
CA ILE A 58 -1.58 6.04 -4.51
C ILE A 58 -1.76 5.47 -5.92
N ARG A 59 -1.35 6.19 -6.97
CA ARG A 59 -1.47 5.71 -8.36
C ARG A 59 -0.65 4.44 -8.61
N ALA A 60 0.50 4.28 -7.95
CA ALA A 60 1.30 3.06 -8.06
C ALA A 60 0.68 1.86 -7.30
N ALA A 61 -0.28 2.12 -6.40
CA ALA A 61 -0.96 1.09 -5.61
C ALA A 61 -2.31 0.63 -6.20
N GLU A 62 -2.81 1.28 -7.27
CA GLU A 62 -4.06 0.94 -7.98
C GLU A 62 -3.84 -0.07 -9.12
#